data_AF-A0AAV9Z3D7-F1
#
_entry.id   AF-A0AAV9Z3D7-F1
#
_cell.length_a   1.000
_cell.length_b   1.000
_cell.length_c   1.000
_cell.angle_alpha   90.00
_cell.angle_beta   90.00
_cell.angle_gamma   90.00
#
_symmetry.space_group_name_H-M   'P 1'
#
loop_
_entity.id
_entity.type
_entity.pdbx_description
1 polymer ?
#
loop_
_entity_poly.entity_id
_entity_poly.type
_entity_poly.pdbx_seq_one_letter_code
_entity_poly.pdbx_strand_id
1 'polypeptide(L)'
;PAEPTPCEKYLQLYQSGHLQVRRSDSSHWELKCTICPKWIKTSVPSRRPLSIPNHFSVLEGHIRSRTCTAYPARASTAPPIPSPRKASPFMAKYGRSSSLPLEASSAQSAPVPMVIVQTCPGSPVDWPVQVGSFTETFPFHRIGAQPGSLSFDVEMHNRGTKIVGFSKQCTGEAQLNSCCPQCTKIPAEVQKLADLALQADSRINHRYLS
;
A
#
# COMPACT_ATOMS: atom_id res chain seq x y z
N PRO A 1 5.55 -32.81 -5.17
CA PRO A 1 5.53 -31.38 -4.77
C PRO A 1 4.36 -30.70 -5.48
N ALA A 2 3.50 -29.96 -4.76
CA ALA A 2 2.37 -29.27 -5.37
C ALA A 2 2.88 -28.09 -6.22
N GLU A 3 2.27 -27.84 -7.38
CA GLU A 3 2.60 -26.67 -8.18
C GLU A 3 2.16 -25.39 -7.45
N PRO A 4 2.99 -24.32 -7.44
CA PRO A 4 2.62 -23.07 -6.82
C PRO A 4 1.42 -22.44 -7.54
N THR A 5 0.47 -21.98 -6.75
CA THR A 5 -0.72 -21.27 -7.22
C THR A 5 -0.33 -19.98 -7.96
N PRO A 6 -1.18 -19.46 -8.86
CA PRO A 6 -0.90 -18.21 -9.57
C PRO A 6 -0.58 -17.04 -8.63
N CYS A 7 -1.32 -16.93 -7.52
CA CYS A 7 -1.08 -15.91 -6.48
C CYS A 7 0.30 -16.02 -5.82
N GLU A 8 0.80 -17.24 -5.58
CA GLU A 8 2.15 -17.45 -5.04
C GLU A 8 3.23 -17.04 -6.04
N LYS A 9 3.02 -17.31 -7.34
CA LYS A 9 3.94 -16.85 -8.40
C LYS A 9 4.02 -15.32 -8.45
N TYR A 10 2.89 -14.61 -8.28
CA TYR A 10 2.91 -13.13 -8.22
C TYR A 10 3.61 -12.59 -6.98
N LEU A 11 3.46 -13.25 -5.82
CA LEU A 11 4.20 -12.90 -4.62
C LEU A 11 5.72 -13.06 -4.83
N GLN A 12 6.15 -14.15 -5.46
CA GLN A 12 7.57 -14.36 -5.80
C GLN A 12 8.10 -13.28 -6.76
N LEU A 13 7.31 -12.90 -7.78
CA LEU A 13 7.67 -11.80 -8.70
C LEU A 13 7.77 -10.46 -7.98
N TYR A 14 6.92 -10.21 -6.98
CA TYR A 14 7.01 -9.02 -6.13
C TYR A 14 8.28 -9.02 -5.27
N GLN A 15 8.57 -10.14 -4.60
CA GLN A 15 9.76 -10.29 -3.74
C GLN A 15 11.08 -10.18 -4.51
N SER A 16 11.09 -10.62 -5.76
CA SER A 16 12.25 -10.49 -6.67
C SER A 16 12.34 -9.14 -7.38
N GLY A 17 11.38 -8.23 -7.18
CA GLY A 17 11.36 -6.90 -7.79
C GLY A 17 10.97 -6.87 -9.28
N HIS A 18 10.50 -7.99 -9.83
CA HIS A 18 10.03 -8.08 -11.21
C HIS A 18 8.58 -7.61 -11.39
N LEU A 19 7.79 -7.54 -10.32
CA LEU A 19 6.45 -6.97 -10.36
C LEU A 19 6.48 -5.47 -10.02
N GLN A 20 6.08 -4.63 -10.97
CA GLN A 20 5.98 -3.19 -10.74
C GLN A 20 4.77 -2.87 -9.86
N VAL A 21 5.03 -2.14 -8.78
CA VAL A 21 4.04 -1.71 -7.79
C VAL A 21 4.15 -0.21 -7.54
N ARG A 22 3.02 0.44 -7.26
CA ARG A 22 2.98 1.84 -6.83
C ARG A 22 1.83 2.09 -5.86
N ARG A 23 1.90 3.21 -5.15
CA ARG A 23 0.80 3.68 -4.30
C ARG A 23 -0.17 4.50 -5.16
N SER A 24 -1.46 4.19 -5.09
CA SER A 24 -2.54 4.98 -5.68
C SER A 24 -2.78 6.25 -4.87
N ASP A 25 -3.40 7.26 -5.48
CA ASP A 25 -3.93 8.46 -4.78
C ASP A 25 -4.98 8.09 -3.73
N SER A 26 -5.59 6.91 -3.88
CA SER A 26 -6.61 6.39 -2.99
C SER A 26 -6.06 5.55 -1.82
N SER A 27 -4.77 5.66 -1.47
CA SER A 27 -4.13 4.93 -0.35
C SER A 27 -4.20 3.41 -0.44
N HIS A 28 -4.26 2.87 -1.65
CA HIS A 28 -4.20 1.43 -1.93
C HIS A 28 -3.01 1.12 -2.83
N TRP A 29 -2.55 -0.13 -2.82
CA TRP A 29 -1.55 -0.57 -3.79
C TRP A 29 -2.16 -0.73 -5.18
N GLU A 30 -1.41 -0.30 -6.20
CA GLU A 30 -1.66 -0.62 -7.59
C GLU A 30 -0.55 -1.52 -8.11
N LEU A 31 -0.95 -2.59 -8.79
CA LEU A 31 -0.05 -3.55 -9.42
C LEU A 31 -0.12 -3.37 -10.93
N LYS A 32 1.02 -3.28 -11.60
CA LYS A 32 1.03 -3.28 -13.06
C LYS A 32 0.82 -4.70 -13.57
N CYS A 33 -0.11 -4.87 -14.50
CA CYS A 33 -0.28 -6.16 -15.17
C CYS A 33 0.99 -6.54 -15.93
N THR A 34 1.40 -7.81 -15.86
CA THR A 34 2.58 -8.32 -16.59
C THR A 34 2.32 -8.55 -18.08
N ILE A 35 1.06 -8.61 -18.48
CA ILE A 35 0.64 -8.90 -19.86
C ILE A 35 0.19 -7.64 -20.60
N CYS A 36 -0.49 -6.73 -19.91
CA CYS A 36 -1.00 -5.48 -20.49
C CYS A 36 -0.50 -4.25 -19.73
N PRO A 37 -0.52 -3.04 -20.32
CA PRO A 37 0.04 -1.85 -19.66
C PRO A 37 -0.84 -1.28 -18.54
N LYS A 38 -1.95 -1.92 -18.17
CA LYS A 38 -2.90 -1.41 -17.17
C LYS A 38 -2.39 -1.57 -15.74
N TRP A 39 -2.69 -0.56 -14.92
CA TRP A 39 -2.53 -0.60 -13.47
C TRP A 39 -3.83 -1.07 -12.81
N ILE A 40 -3.72 -1.99 -11.87
CA ILE A 40 -4.86 -2.63 -11.20
C ILE A 40 -4.80 -2.28 -9.72
N LYS A 41 -5.82 -1.57 -9.25
CA LYS A 41 -5.98 -1.23 -7.84
C LYS A 41 -6.36 -2.49 -7.04
N THR A 42 -5.62 -2.74 -5.97
CA THR A 42 -5.91 -3.81 -5.01
C THR A 42 -6.84 -3.33 -3.91
N SER A 43 -7.43 -4.27 -3.17
CA SER A 43 -8.14 -3.98 -1.90
C SER A 43 -7.19 -3.80 -0.71
N VAL A 44 -5.87 -3.92 -0.92
CA VAL A 44 -4.88 -3.83 0.15
C VAL A 44 -4.46 -2.37 0.34
N PRO A 45 -4.65 -1.79 1.54
CA PRO A 45 -4.19 -0.45 1.84
C PRO A 45 -2.66 -0.34 1.69
N SER A 46 -2.18 0.80 1.17
CA SER A 46 -0.75 1.05 0.90
C SER A 46 0.14 1.03 2.16
N ARG A 47 -0.48 1.20 3.34
CA ARG A 47 0.16 1.07 4.65
C ARG A 47 0.47 -0.38 5.06
N ARG A 48 -0.08 -1.38 4.36
CA ARG A 48 0.18 -2.80 4.63
C ARG A 48 1.09 -3.38 3.55
N PRO A 49 2.16 -4.12 3.92
CA PRO A 49 3.03 -4.75 2.92
C PRO A 49 2.30 -5.87 2.17
N LEU A 50 2.66 -6.05 0.90
CA LEU A 50 2.15 -7.13 0.05
C LEU A 50 2.89 -8.44 0.33
N SER A 51 2.65 -9.04 1.50
CA SER A 51 3.40 -10.22 1.98
C SER A 51 2.68 -11.57 1.80
N ILE A 52 1.42 -11.58 1.39
CA ILE A 52 0.56 -12.78 1.37
C ILE A 52 0.04 -13.01 -0.06
N PRO A 53 -0.04 -14.26 -0.57
CA PRO A 53 -0.51 -14.56 -1.92
C PRO A 53 -1.89 -13.97 -2.25
N ASN A 54 -2.84 -14.02 -1.32
CA ASN A 54 -4.20 -13.53 -1.55
C ASN A 54 -4.28 -12.03 -1.88
N HIS A 55 -3.26 -11.23 -1.56
CA HIS A 55 -3.19 -9.81 -1.94
C HIS A 55 -3.13 -9.61 -3.47
N PHE A 56 -2.73 -10.64 -4.22
CA PHE A 56 -2.59 -10.61 -5.68
C PHE A 56 -3.81 -11.20 -6.41
N SER A 57 -4.86 -11.60 -5.70
CA SER A 57 -6.08 -12.18 -6.28
C SER A 57 -6.78 -11.27 -7.30
N VAL A 58 -6.74 -9.95 -7.09
CA VAL A 58 -7.32 -8.97 -8.03
C VAL A 58 -6.53 -8.92 -9.34
N LEU A 59 -5.20 -9.03 -9.26
CA LEU A 59 -4.34 -9.12 -10.45
C LEU A 59 -4.57 -10.43 -11.21
N GLU A 60 -4.71 -11.55 -10.49
CA GLU A 60 -5.07 -12.84 -11.09
C GLU A 60 -6.43 -12.76 -11.80
N GLY A 61 -7.45 -12.20 -11.12
CA GLY A 61 -8.78 -12.00 -11.67
C GLY A 61 -8.76 -11.14 -12.93
N HIS A 62 -7.98 -10.05 -12.93
CA HIS A 62 -7.80 -9.21 -14.11
C HIS A 62 -7.21 -10.00 -15.28
N ILE A 63 -6.10 -10.71 -15.07
CA ILE A 63 -5.41 -11.48 -16.12
C ILE A 63 -6.31 -12.56 -16.71
N ARG A 64 -7.13 -13.21 -15.88
CA ARG A 64 -8.09 -14.25 -16.32
C ARG A 64 -9.35 -13.67 -16.96
N SER A 65 -9.63 -12.38 -16.74
CA SER A 65 -10.79 -11.70 -17.29
C SER A 65 -10.56 -11.28 -18.75
N ARG A 66 -11.67 -11.09 -19.48
CA ARG A 66 -11.65 -10.50 -20.83
C ARG A 66 -11.25 -9.02 -20.86
N THR A 67 -11.04 -8.39 -19.70
CA THR A 67 -10.68 -6.97 -19.60
C THR A 67 -9.17 -6.72 -19.75
N CYS A 68 -8.36 -7.78 -19.64
CA CYS A 68 -6.94 -7.74 -19.95
C CYS A 68 -6.76 -7.73 -21.47
N THR A 69 -6.37 -6.59 -22.03
CA THR A 69 -6.30 -6.34 -23.49
C THR A 69 -5.27 -7.20 -24.21
N ALA A 70 -4.39 -7.87 -23.48
CA ALA A 70 -3.35 -8.73 -24.02
C ALA A 70 -3.65 -10.23 -23.84
N TYR A 71 -4.79 -10.59 -23.24
CA TYR A 71 -5.27 -11.96 -23.38
C TYR A 71 -5.81 -12.08 -24.80
N PRO A 72 -5.15 -12.81 -25.73
CA PRO A 72 -5.75 -13.04 -27.03
C PRO A 72 -7.11 -13.65 -26.72
N ALA A 73 -8.16 -13.04 -27.26
CA ALA A 73 -9.48 -13.62 -27.23
C ALA A 73 -9.30 -15.06 -27.70
N ARG A 74 -9.30 -16.01 -26.75
CA ARG A 74 -9.34 -17.43 -27.07
C ARG A 74 -10.54 -17.50 -27.97
N ALA A 75 -10.32 -17.76 -29.25
CA ALA A 75 -11.36 -17.82 -30.25
C ALA A 75 -12.42 -18.74 -29.67
N SER A 76 -13.49 -18.16 -29.15
CA SER A 76 -14.65 -18.90 -28.69
C SER A 76 -15.32 -19.36 -29.97
N THR A 77 -14.86 -20.50 -30.50
CA THR A 77 -15.69 -21.42 -31.26
C THR A 77 -16.77 -21.94 -30.33
N ALA A 78 -17.72 -21.06 -30.02
CA ALA A 78 -19.00 -21.41 -29.42
C ALA A 78 -20.01 -20.43 -30.00
N PRO A 79 -20.99 -20.89 -30.80
CA PRO A 79 -21.94 -20.01 -31.46
C PRO A 79 -22.77 -19.24 -30.43
N PRO A 80 -23.19 -18.00 -30.74
CA PRO A 80 -24.02 -17.22 -29.85
C PRO A 80 -25.38 -17.89 -29.74
N ILE A 81 -25.72 -18.36 -28.54
CA ILE A 81 -27.09 -18.74 -28.21
C ILE A 81 -27.91 -17.43 -28.11
N PRO A 82 -28.90 -17.20 -28.99
CA PRO A 82 -29.82 -16.09 -28.81
C PRO A 82 -30.82 -16.47 -27.72
N SER A 83 -31.03 -15.60 -26.74
CA SER A 83 -32.11 -15.77 -25.76
C SER A 83 -32.63 -14.41 -25.29
N PRO A 84 -33.92 -14.35 -24.92
CA PRO A 84 -34.88 -13.68 -25.76
C PRO A 84 -35.32 -12.33 -25.18
N ARG A 85 -35.63 -11.40 -26.09
CA ARG A 85 -36.42 -10.20 -25.81
C ARG A 85 -37.74 -10.62 -25.18
N LYS A 86 -37.97 -10.24 -23.92
CA LYS A 86 -39.32 -10.03 -23.42
C LYS A 86 -39.69 -8.57 -23.69
N ALA A 87 -40.38 -8.38 -24.80
CA ALA A 87 -41.28 -7.27 -24.96
C ALA A 87 -42.46 -7.47 -23.99
N SER A 88 -42.89 -6.41 -23.32
CA SER A 88 -44.29 -6.27 -22.96
C SER A 88 -44.71 -4.80 -23.11
N PRO A 89 -45.96 -4.53 -23.50
CA PRO A 89 -46.35 -3.29 -24.17
C PRO A 89 -47.34 -2.42 -23.35
N PHE A 90 -47.61 -1.22 -23.89
CA PHE A 90 -48.86 -0.44 -23.80
C PHE A 90 -49.22 0.24 -22.47
N MET A 91 -49.15 1.59 -22.40
CA MET A 91 -50.20 2.61 -22.66
C MET A 91 -50.87 3.08 -21.35
N ALA A 92 -51.24 4.34 -21.09
CA ALA A 92 -51.44 5.54 -21.91
C ALA A 92 -51.33 6.82 -21.03
N LYS A 93 -51.19 7.98 -21.71
CA LYS A 93 -51.82 9.32 -21.51
C LYS A 93 -52.40 9.63 -20.11
N TYR A 94 -52.26 10.82 -19.50
CA TYR A 94 -52.51 12.21 -19.93
C TYR A 94 -51.68 13.11 -18.97
N GLY A 95 -51.02 14.20 -19.37
CA GLY A 95 -51.60 15.46 -19.77
C GLY A 95 -51.47 16.52 -18.65
N ARG A 96 -50.52 17.46 -18.78
CA ARG A 96 -50.71 18.89 -18.48
C ARG A 96 -49.44 19.70 -18.77
N SER A 97 -49.57 20.60 -19.74
CA SER A 97 -48.73 21.79 -19.85
C SER A 97 -48.87 22.65 -18.61
N SER A 98 -47.75 23.08 -18.06
CA SER A 98 -47.62 24.41 -17.44
C SER A 98 -46.20 24.91 -17.71
N SER A 99 -46.15 26.07 -18.35
CA SER A 99 -44.99 26.82 -18.78
C SER A 99 -44.47 27.75 -17.67
N LEU A 100 -43.13 27.78 -17.53
CA LEU A 100 -42.25 28.87 -17.06
C LEU A 100 -42.33 29.29 -15.56
N PRO A 101 -41.28 29.93 -14.99
CA PRO A 101 -40.05 30.45 -15.61
C PRO A 101 -38.72 29.90 -15.04
N LEU A 102 -37.65 30.15 -15.82
CA LEU A 102 -36.26 30.09 -15.38
C LEU A 102 -36.06 31.03 -14.19
N GLU A 103 -35.65 30.48 -13.04
CA GLU A 103 -34.74 31.18 -12.14
C GLU A 103 -33.47 30.35 -12.01
N ALA A 104 -32.39 30.88 -12.60
CA ALA A 104 -31.04 30.40 -12.41
C ALA A 104 -30.58 30.77 -11.00
N SER A 105 -31.01 30.01 -10.00
CA SER A 105 -30.33 30.00 -8.70
C SER A 105 -29.09 29.13 -8.82
N SER A 106 -27.97 29.79 -9.15
CA SER A 106 -26.62 29.26 -8.88
C SER A 106 -26.47 29.04 -7.39
N ALA A 107 -26.92 27.87 -6.92
CA ALA A 107 -26.46 27.31 -5.66
C ALA A 107 -24.97 26.96 -5.86
N GLN A 108 -24.11 27.94 -5.60
CA GLN A 108 -22.69 27.72 -5.41
C GLN A 108 -22.56 26.71 -4.28
N SER A 109 -22.36 25.46 -4.65
CA SER A 109 -22.01 24.40 -3.72
C SER A 109 -20.71 24.85 -3.07
N ALA A 110 -20.78 25.16 -1.77
CA ALA A 110 -19.63 25.56 -1.00
C ALA A 110 -18.50 24.54 -1.23
N PRO A 111 -17.25 24.98 -1.42
CA PRO A 111 -16.13 24.08 -1.61
C PRO A 111 -16.05 23.17 -0.39
N VAL A 112 -16.28 21.87 -0.60
CA VAL A 112 -16.05 20.85 0.41
C VAL A 112 -14.58 20.98 0.82
N PRO A 113 -14.26 21.28 2.08
CA PRO A 113 -12.87 21.39 2.50
C PRO A 113 -12.22 20.02 2.24
N MET A 114 -11.27 20.00 1.30
CA MET A 114 -10.42 18.83 1.08
C MET A 114 -9.62 18.63 2.36
N VAL A 115 -10.07 17.68 3.19
CA VAL A 115 -9.30 17.21 4.35
C VAL A 115 -8.08 16.50 3.79
N ILE A 116 -6.96 17.21 3.71
CA ILE A 116 -5.66 16.62 3.40
C ILE A 116 -5.32 15.73 4.59
N VAL A 117 -5.59 14.43 4.47
CA VAL A 117 -5.18 13.44 5.47
C VAL A 117 -3.66 13.33 5.37
N GLN A 118 -2.95 14.13 6.16
CA GLN A 118 -1.49 14.05 6.23
C GLN A 118 -1.11 12.77 6.96
N THR A 119 -0.53 11.83 6.22
CA THR A 119 0.03 10.61 6.78
C THR A 119 1.35 10.93 7.49
N CYS A 120 1.55 10.36 8.68
CA CYS A 120 2.79 10.51 9.44
C CYS A 120 4.01 10.13 8.58
N PRO A 121 5.00 11.02 8.40
CA PRO A 121 6.16 10.74 7.55
C PRO A 121 7.17 9.78 8.18
N GLY A 122 7.01 9.44 9.47
CA GLY A 122 7.99 8.68 10.24
C GLY A 122 9.18 9.53 10.69
N SER A 123 9.90 9.06 11.71
CA SER A 123 11.06 9.77 12.24
C SER A 123 12.35 9.23 11.62
N PRO A 124 13.34 10.07 11.28
CA PRO A 124 14.63 9.56 10.80
C PRO A 124 15.32 8.70 11.86
N VAL A 125 15.95 7.61 11.42
CA VAL A 125 16.74 6.72 12.27
C VAL A 125 18.21 6.88 11.91
N ASP A 126 18.91 7.68 12.70
CA ASP A 126 20.34 7.90 12.56
C ASP A 126 21.11 6.88 13.41
N TRP A 127 21.93 6.05 12.77
CA TRP A 127 22.71 5.00 13.43
C TRP A 127 24.20 5.27 13.27
N PRO A 128 24.85 5.90 14.27
CA PRO A 128 26.21 6.42 14.15
C PRO A 128 27.33 5.36 14.29
N VAL A 129 27.02 4.07 14.22
CA VAL A 129 28.02 3.00 14.31
C VAL A 129 28.79 2.92 13.00
N GLN A 130 30.08 3.26 13.03
CA GLN A 130 30.93 3.36 11.81
C GLN A 130 31.45 2.01 11.30
N VAL A 131 31.38 0.96 12.10
CA VAL A 131 31.97 -0.35 11.77
C VAL A 131 30.94 -1.23 11.05
N GLY A 132 30.83 -1.06 9.73
CA GLY A 132 29.94 -1.86 8.88
C GLY A 132 28.72 -1.08 8.38
N SER A 133 27.86 -1.76 7.64
CA SER A 133 26.61 -1.18 7.13
C SER A 133 25.53 -1.11 8.22
N PHE A 134 24.52 -0.24 8.03
CA PHE A 134 23.34 -0.20 8.89
C PHE A 134 22.69 -1.58 9.04
N THR A 135 22.58 -2.32 7.94
CA THR A 135 21.97 -3.66 7.90
C THR A 135 22.72 -4.70 8.73
N GLU A 136 24.02 -4.52 8.94
CA GLU A 136 24.87 -5.44 9.70
C GLU A 136 24.95 -5.09 11.18
N THR A 137 24.91 -3.80 11.51
CA THR A 137 25.16 -3.29 12.86
C THR A 137 23.89 -2.98 13.62
N PHE A 138 22.80 -2.63 12.92
CA PHE A 138 21.54 -2.31 13.56
C PHE A 138 20.87 -3.59 14.10
N PRO A 139 20.34 -3.58 15.33
CA PRO A 139 19.79 -4.77 15.98
C PRO A 139 18.37 -5.13 15.47
N PHE A 140 18.23 -5.47 14.19
CA PHE A 140 16.93 -5.83 13.56
C PHE A 140 16.17 -6.93 14.29
N HIS A 141 16.87 -7.84 14.94
CA HIS A 141 16.26 -8.91 15.73
C HIS A 141 15.43 -8.40 16.93
N ARG A 142 15.64 -7.15 17.38
CA ARG A 142 14.82 -6.50 18.41
C ARG A 142 13.53 -5.90 17.85
N ILE A 143 13.31 -5.92 16.54
CA ILE A 143 12.05 -5.50 15.93
C ILE A 143 11.06 -6.68 16.02
N GLY A 144 10.14 -6.62 16.98
CA GLY A 144 9.12 -7.67 17.13
C GLY A 144 8.14 -7.41 18.27
N ALA A 145 7.36 -8.43 18.63
CA ALA A 145 6.38 -8.37 19.72
C ALA A 145 6.92 -8.93 21.05
N GLN A 146 8.20 -9.29 21.12
CA GLN A 146 8.77 -9.92 22.32
C GLN A 146 9.04 -8.90 23.44
N PRO A 147 9.03 -9.31 24.72
CA PRO A 147 9.51 -8.50 25.83
C PRO A 147 10.96 -8.04 25.55
N GLY A 148 11.21 -6.73 25.61
CA GLY A 148 12.51 -6.14 25.28
C GLY A 148 12.73 -5.75 23.80
N SER A 149 11.70 -5.95 22.95
CA SER A 149 11.69 -5.44 21.57
C SER A 149 11.63 -3.91 21.54
N LEU A 150 12.09 -3.31 20.44
CA LEU A 150 12.02 -1.88 20.20
C LEU A 150 10.56 -1.40 20.16
N SER A 151 10.31 -0.17 20.59
CA SER A 151 8.97 0.42 20.59
C SER A 151 8.48 0.86 19.19
N PHE A 152 9.35 0.73 18.19
CA PHE A 152 9.13 1.15 16.82
C PHE A 152 9.59 0.09 15.81
N ASP A 153 9.04 0.18 14.60
CA ASP A 153 9.47 -0.56 13.42
C ASP A 153 10.32 0.34 12.52
N VAL A 154 11.17 -0.26 11.68
CA VAL A 154 12.08 0.47 10.78
C VAL A 154 11.74 0.14 9.33
N GLU A 155 11.58 1.18 8.51
CA GLU A 155 11.42 1.07 7.06
C GLU A 155 12.62 1.69 6.34
N MET A 156 13.14 0.98 5.34
CA MET A 156 14.21 1.45 4.47
C MET A 156 13.61 1.94 3.15
N HIS A 157 13.72 3.24 2.90
CA HIS A 157 13.34 3.88 1.64
C HIS A 157 14.55 4.15 0.75
N ASN A 158 14.30 4.43 -0.53
CA ASN A 158 15.31 4.85 -1.50
C ASN A 158 16.54 3.93 -1.53
N ARG A 159 16.31 2.61 -1.61
CA ARG A 159 17.37 1.58 -1.61
C ARG A 159 18.30 1.65 -0.38
N GLY A 160 17.77 2.03 0.77
CA GLY A 160 18.50 2.09 2.03
C GLY A 160 19.22 3.41 2.31
N THR A 161 19.10 4.41 1.42
CA THR A 161 19.66 5.76 1.66
C THR A 161 18.84 6.58 2.65
N LYS A 162 17.57 6.24 2.87
CA LYS A 162 16.73 6.87 3.88
C LYS A 162 16.11 5.82 4.77
N ILE A 163 16.42 5.87 6.06
CA ILE A 163 15.90 4.94 7.05
C ILE A 163 14.98 5.72 7.98
N VAL A 164 13.75 5.25 8.09
CA VAL A 164 12.73 5.90 8.92
C VAL A 164 12.15 4.88 9.90
N GLY A 165 11.84 5.36 11.10
CA GLY A 165 11.19 4.62 12.15
C GLY A 165 9.73 5.04 12.28
N PHE A 166 8.87 4.06 12.48
CA PHE A 166 7.46 4.27 12.82
C PHE A 166 7.18 3.61 14.17
N SER A 167 6.67 4.40 15.12
CA SER A 167 6.28 3.82 16.40
C SER A 167 5.17 2.80 16.18
N LYS A 168 5.19 1.69 16.92
CA LYS A 168 4.09 0.70 16.90
C LYS A 168 2.76 1.29 17.37
N GLN A 169 2.81 2.42 18.07
CA GLN A 169 1.65 3.20 18.50
C GLN A 169 1.32 4.34 17.53
N CYS A 170 1.94 4.39 16.36
CA CYS A 170 1.64 5.40 15.34
C CYS A 170 0.23 5.15 14.77
N THR A 171 -0.66 6.12 14.93
CA THR A 171 -2.01 6.09 14.34
C THR A 171 -2.01 6.45 12.85
N GLY A 172 -0.86 6.87 12.32
CA GLY A 172 -0.72 7.36 10.94
C GLY A 172 -1.15 8.82 10.76
N GLU A 173 -1.70 9.46 11.80
CA GLU A 173 -2.06 10.88 11.77
C GLU A 173 -0.83 11.74 12.05
N ALA A 174 -0.46 12.59 11.09
CA ALA A 174 0.58 13.59 11.28
C ALA A 174 0.00 14.85 11.94
N GLN A 175 0.82 15.56 12.72
CA GLN A 175 0.63 16.99 12.91
C GLN A 175 1.13 17.71 11.64
N LEU A 176 0.60 18.92 11.35
CA LEU A 176 0.94 19.67 10.13
C LEU A 176 2.47 19.65 9.88
N ASN A 177 2.88 18.94 8.82
CA ASN A 177 4.26 18.78 8.38
C ASN A 177 5.24 18.19 9.41
N SER A 178 4.78 17.44 10.41
CA SER A 178 5.64 16.83 11.43
C SER A 178 5.27 15.39 11.78
N CYS A 179 6.19 14.71 12.45
CA CYS A 179 5.98 13.35 12.95
C CYS A 179 4.91 13.35 14.05
N CYS A 180 4.15 12.26 14.18
CA CYS A 180 3.25 12.10 15.31
C CYS A 180 4.03 12.04 16.65
N PRO A 181 3.39 12.37 17.80
CA PRO A 181 4.05 12.40 19.11
C PRO A 181 4.69 11.08 19.57
N GLN A 182 4.30 9.96 18.97
CA GLN A 182 4.92 8.66 19.25
C GLN A 182 6.18 8.45 18.42
N CYS A 183 6.18 8.87 17.15
CA CYS A 183 7.36 8.77 16.29
C CYS A 183 8.47 9.75 16.70
N THR A 184 8.15 10.89 17.31
CA THR A 184 9.16 11.85 17.80
C THR A 184 10.05 11.31 18.92
N LYS A 185 9.65 10.21 19.58
CA LYS A 185 10.45 9.55 20.64
C LYS A 185 11.54 8.63 20.09
N ILE A 186 11.43 8.22 18.83
CA ILE A 186 12.32 7.23 18.20
C ILE A 186 13.79 7.66 18.23
N PRO A 187 14.17 8.91 17.88
CA PRO A 187 15.58 9.29 17.87
C PRO A 187 16.25 9.12 19.24
N ALA A 188 15.54 9.39 20.34
CA ALA A 188 16.07 9.22 21.68
C ALA A 188 16.27 7.74 22.06
N GLU A 189 15.41 6.84 21.59
CA GLU A 189 15.56 5.40 21.79
C GLU A 189 16.71 4.84 20.92
N VAL A 190 16.80 5.27 19.66
CA VAL A 190 17.89 4.92 18.74
C VAL A 190 19.23 5.38 19.31
N GLN A 191 19.31 6.60 19.86
CA GLN A 191 20.55 7.11 20.45
C GLN A 191 21.02 6.23 21.62
N LYS A 192 20.11 5.83 22.52
CA LYS A 192 20.47 4.93 23.64
C LYS A 192 21.04 3.59 23.14
N LEU A 193 20.45 3.03 22.10
CA LEU A 193 20.94 1.80 21.48
C LEU A 193 22.30 2.01 20.81
N ALA A 194 22.48 3.15 20.15
CA ALA A 194 23.73 3.53 19.52
C ALA A 194 24.84 3.71 20.57
N ASP A 195 24.54 4.35 21.71
CA ASP A 195 25.48 4.52 22.82
C ASP A 195 25.93 3.16 23.37
N LEU A 196 24.99 2.23 23.58
CA LEU A 196 25.31 0.86 23.95
C LEU A 196 26.18 0.17 22.89
N ALA A 197 25.89 0.38 21.61
CA ALA A 197 26.66 -0.20 20.52
C ALA A 197 28.08 0.35 20.40
N LEU A 198 28.26 1.64 20.68
CA LEU A 198 29.57 2.28 20.71
C LEU A 198 30.39 1.90 21.95
N GLN A 199 29.73 1.64 23.08
CA GLN A 199 30.38 1.19 24.32
C GLN A 199 30.71 -0.30 24.32
N ALA A 200 30.06 -1.09 23.46
CA ALA A 200 30.39 -2.49 23.28
C ALA A 200 31.82 -2.62 22.73
N ASP A 201 32.67 -3.41 23.39
CA ASP A 201 33.98 -3.79 22.84
C ASP A 201 33.75 -4.34 21.42
N SER A 202 34.63 -4.04 20.48
CA SER A 202 34.68 -4.58 19.11
C SER A 202 34.48 -6.11 19.01
N ARG A 203 34.68 -6.83 20.12
CA ARG A 203 34.48 -8.28 20.25
C ARG A 203 33.08 -8.71 20.71
N ILE A 204 32.25 -7.79 21.18
CA ILE A 204 30.88 -8.07 21.61
C ILE A 204 29.98 -7.98 20.39
N ASN A 205 29.35 -9.10 20.06
CA ASN A 205 28.39 -9.16 18.98
C ASN A 205 27.24 -8.18 19.28
N HIS A 206 27.12 -7.11 18.48
CA HIS A 206 26.11 -6.04 18.63
C HIS A 206 24.67 -6.57 18.69
N ARG A 207 24.46 -7.84 18.33
CA ARG A 207 23.22 -8.59 18.53
C ARG A 207 22.79 -8.72 20.01
N TYR A 208 23.63 -8.47 21.01
CA TYR A 208 23.29 -8.67 22.43
C TYR A 208 23.17 -7.38 23.25
N LEU A 209 23.13 -6.22 22.61
CA LEU A 209 23.03 -4.95 23.32
C LEU A 209 21.61 -4.78 23.84
N SER A 210 21.45 -4.98 25.15
CA SER A 210 20.20 -4.95 25.90
C SER A 210 19.87 -3.55 26.39
#